data_AF-A0A914CPQ8-F1
#
_entry.id   AF-A0A914CPQ8-F1
#
_cell.length_a   1.000
_cell.length_b   1.000
_cell.length_c   1.000
_cell.angle_alpha   90.00
_cell.angle_beta   90.00
_cell.angle_gamma   90.00
#
_symmetry.space_group_name_H-M   'P 1'
#
loop_
_entity.id
_entity.type
_entity.pdbx_description
1 polymer ?
#
loop_
_entity_poly.entity_id
_entity_poly.type
_entity_poly.pdbx_seq_one_letter_code
_entity_poly.pdbx_strand_id
1 'polypeptide(L)'
;MIKFFQNIKNAITGNITSIPIIDDAPKVRIDSSALHCPICISVFGSAPAILSCGHSFCVTCIQQTIKLAIRNAAPMQEPLLECALCRAQTSANLPLVRNFAIEAILQSSDDSLHEANAESDEIQGYQLTIERYKSKLSELETIKYSLQEELAKYRSKLKIVVLIFTGIFKAWKEISVETLAQIMYNFPKRLKSCMEAQGGHFG
;
A
#
# COMPACT_ATOMS: atom_id res chain seq x y z
N MET A 1 -5.14 44.39 -20.28
CA MET A 1 -6.29 44.78 -21.13
C MET A 1 -6.39 43.97 -22.42
N ILE A 2 -5.28 43.70 -23.13
CA ILE A 2 -5.27 42.95 -24.41
C ILE A 2 -5.73 41.48 -24.28
N LYS A 3 -5.36 40.80 -23.18
CA LYS A 3 -5.76 39.41 -22.91
C LYS A 3 -7.27 39.23 -22.66
N PHE A 4 -7.96 40.27 -22.20
CA PHE A 4 -9.40 40.23 -21.95
C PHE A 4 -10.19 40.23 -23.27
N PHE A 5 -9.75 41.03 -24.25
CA PHE A 5 -10.38 41.07 -25.58
C PHE A 5 -10.11 39.81 -26.42
N GLN A 6 -8.98 39.12 -26.21
CA GLN A 6 -8.71 37.82 -26.85
C GLN A 6 -9.71 36.74 -26.39
N ASN A 7 -10.05 36.71 -25.10
CA ASN A 7 -11.05 35.77 -24.58
C ASN A 7 -12.46 36.03 -25.14
N ILE A 8 -12.83 37.30 -25.36
CA ILE A 8 -14.14 37.65 -25.93
C ILE A 8 -14.21 37.28 -27.42
N LYS A 9 -13.12 37.46 -28.19
CA LYS A 9 -13.07 37.04 -29.61
C LYS A 9 -13.27 35.53 -29.79
N ASN A 10 -12.69 34.72 -28.91
CA ASN A 10 -12.83 33.26 -28.94
C ASN A 10 -14.25 32.80 -28.55
N ALA A 11 -14.99 33.59 -27.77
CA ALA A 11 -16.37 33.29 -27.39
C ALA A 11 -17.40 33.69 -28.47
N ILE A 12 -17.08 34.69 -29.31
CA ILE A 12 -17.99 35.21 -30.35
C ILE A 12 -17.78 34.51 -31.70
N THR A 13 -16.55 34.06 -32.00
CA THR A 13 -16.28 33.24 -33.18
C THR A 13 -16.48 31.78 -32.83
N GLY A 14 -17.74 31.34 -32.87
CA GLY A 14 -18.11 29.93 -32.78
C GLY A 14 -17.30 29.12 -33.79
N ASN A 15 -16.21 28.51 -33.33
CA ASN A 15 -15.45 27.57 -34.11
C ASN A 15 -16.14 26.22 -33.94
N ILE A 16 -16.94 25.88 -34.93
CA ILE A 16 -17.59 24.58 -35.06
C ILE A 16 -16.50 23.50 -35.02
N THR A 17 -16.49 22.79 -33.90
CA THR A 17 -16.12 21.38 -33.71
C THR A 17 -14.84 20.90 -34.41
N SER A 18 -13.71 20.93 -33.69
CA SER A 18 -12.78 19.82 -33.85
C SER A 18 -13.42 18.62 -33.16
N ILE A 19 -13.80 17.61 -33.93
CA ILE A 19 -14.17 16.31 -33.37
C ILE A 19 -12.90 15.81 -32.68
N PRO A 20 -12.93 15.49 -31.37
CA PRO A 20 -11.77 14.88 -30.74
C PRO A 20 -11.47 13.56 -31.45
N ILE A 21 -10.25 13.42 -31.96
CA ILE A 21 -9.77 12.17 -32.57
C ILE A 21 -9.59 11.16 -31.43
N ILE A 22 -10.46 10.14 -31.38
CA ILE A 22 -10.49 9.13 -30.31
C ILE A 22 -9.91 7.77 -30.78
N ASP A 23 -9.81 7.56 -32.10
CA ASP A 23 -9.61 6.23 -32.70
C ASP A 23 -8.33 5.47 -32.25
N ASP A 24 -7.31 6.18 -31.75
CA ASP A 24 -6.05 5.59 -31.24
C ASP A 24 -5.79 5.88 -29.75
N ALA A 25 -6.78 6.39 -29.01
CA ALA A 25 -6.59 6.75 -27.61
C ALA A 25 -6.65 5.50 -26.71
N PRO A 26 -5.59 5.20 -25.91
CA PRO A 26 -5.59 4.03 -25.02
C PRO A 26 -6.62 4.14 -23.89
N LYS A 27 -7.00 5.37 -23.50
CA LYS A 27 -8.01 5.65 -22.48
C LYS A 27 -8.65 7.01 -22.72
N VAL A 28 -9.97 7.10 -22.52
CA VAL A 28 -10.74 8.35 -22.60
C VAL A 28 -11.18 8.76 -21.21
N ARG A 29 -11.06 10.06 -20.90
CA ARG A 29 -11.59 10.63 -19.65
C ARG A 29 -12.98 11.21 -19.93
N ILE A 30 -13.97 10.74 -19.18
CA ILE A 30 -15.35 11.21 -19.27
C ILE A 30 -15.68 11.92 -17.96
N ASP A 31 -16.34 13.07 -18.06
CA ASP A 31 -16.85 13.76 -16.87
C ASP A 31 -18.00 12.93 -16.27
N SER A 32 -17.94 12.69 -14.96
CA SER A 32 -18.91 11.82 -14.30
C SER A 32 -20.34 12.35 -14.44
N SER A 33 -20.56 13.66 -14.53
CA SER A 33 -21.89 14.27 -14.68
C SER A 33 -22.62 13.77 -15.94
N ALA A 34 -21.90 13.42 -17.00
CA ALA A 34 -22.47 12.85 -18.23
C ALA A 34 -23.10 11.45 -18.01
N LEU A 35 -22.76 10.79 -16.91
CA LEU A 35 -23.25 9.46 -16.52
C LEU A 35 -24.31 9.53 -15.42
N HIS A 36 -24.79 10.73 -15.07
CA HIS A 36 -25.85 10.91 -14.08
C HIS A 36 -27.22 11.09 -14.74
N CYS A 37 -28.24 10.56 -14.09
CA CYS A 37 -29.62 10.86 -14.46
C CYS A 37 -29.96 12.32 -14.12
N PRO A 38 -30.44 13.13 -15.07
CA PRO A 38 -30.81 14.53 -14.80
C PRO A 38 -31.99 14.72 -13.83
N ILE A 39 -32.77 13.66 -13.58
CA ILE A 39 -33.95 13.71 -12.69
C ILE A 39 -33.56 13.41 -11.24
N CYS A 40 -32.88 12.29 -11.00
CA CYS A 40 -32.52 11.85 -9.64
C CYS A 40 -31.07 12.17 -9.24
N ILE A 41 -30.27 12.71 -10.16
CA ILE A 41 -28.87 13.12 -9.94
C ILE A 41 -28.00 11.96 -9.43
N SER A 42 -28.40 10.73 -9.72
CA SER A 42 -27.63 9.51 -9.40
C SER A 42 -26.96 8.99 -10.66
N VAL A 43 -25.77 8.39 -10.52
CA VAL A 43 -25.11 7.65 -11.61
C VAL A 43 -26.05 6.57 -12.12
N PHE A 44 -26.09 6.36 -13.44
CA PHE A 44 -26.87 5.26 -14.02
C PHE A 44 -26.33 3.91 -13.54
N GLY A 45 -27.20 3.03 -13.02
CA GLY A 45 -26.80 1.70 -12.56
C GLY A 45 -26.92 0.59 -13.62
N SER A 46 -27.53 0.88 -14.77
CA SER A 46 -27.68 -0.01 -15.93
C SER A 46 -28.05 0.86 -17.14
N ALA A 47 -28.21 0.27 -18.33
CA ALA A 47 -28.59 1.02 -19.53
C ALA A 47 -29.77 1.98 -19.25
N PRO A 48 -29.62 3.31 -19.33
CA PRO A 48 -30.73 4.24 -19.11
C PRO A 48 -31.76 4.18 -20.25
N ALA A 49 -32.95 4.71 -20.02
CA ALA A 49 -33.94 4.93 -21.06
C ALA A 49 -33.57 6.16 -21.89
N ILE A 50 -33.61 6.05 -23.22
CA ILE A 50 -33.35 7.16 -24.15
C ILE A 50 -34.66 7.64 -24.78
N LEU A 51 -34.90 8.95 -24.72
CA LEU A 51 -36.06 9.58 -25.38
C LEU A 51 -35.78 9.81 -26.87
N SER A 52 -36.82 10.09 -27.65
CA SER A 52 -36.70 10.37 -29.09
C SER A 52 -35.78 11.55 -29.42
N CYS A 53 -35.60 12.47 -28.46
CA CYS A 53 -34.66 13.60 -28.55
C CYS A 53 -33.19 13.23 -28.24
N GLY A 54 -32.90 11.96 -27.91
CA GLY A 54 -31.55 11.46 -27.62
C GLY A 54 -31.10 11.61 -26.15
N HIS A 55 -31.83 12.33 -25.31
CA HIS A 55 -31.50 12.46 -23.89
C HIS A 55 -31.83 11.20 -23.10
N SER A 56 -30.93 10.81 -22.19
CA SER A 56 -31.02 9.59 -21.41
C SER A 56 -31.37 9.86 -19.94
N PHE A 57 -32.17 8.96 -19.36
CA PHE A 57 -32.68 9.07 -17.99
C PHE A 57 -32.80 7.68 -17.35
N CYS A 58 -32.82 7.62 -16.02
CA CYS A 58 -32.98 6.35 -15.33
C CYS A 58 -34.36 5.73 -15.66
N VAL A 59 -34.42 4.41 -15.85
CA VAL A 59 -35.67 3.72 -16.26
C VAL A 59 -36.79 3.98 -15.26
N THR A 60 -36.48 3.93 -13.96
CA THR A 60 -37.43 4.19 -12.89
C THR A 60 -37.96 5.62 -12.93
N CYS A 61 -37.10 6.60 -13.21
CA CYS A 61 -37.44 8.01 -13.35
C CYS A 61 -38.45 8.21 -14.49
N ILE A 62 -38.15 7.69 -15.68
CA ILE A 62 -39.03 7.84 -16.84
C ILE A 62 -40.34 7.10 -16.66
N GLN A 63 -40.32 5.89 -16.08
CA GLN A 63 -41.56 5.17 -15.77
C GLN A 63 -42.46 5.96 -14.80
N GLN A 64 -41.89 6.66 -13.82
CA GLN A 64 -42.65 7.54 -12.94
C GLN A 64 -43.22 8.73 -13.70
N THR A 65 -42.45 9.37 -14.58
CA THR A 65 -42.95 10.49 -15.40
C THR A 65 -44.05 10.04 -16.36
N ILE A 66 -43.95 8.86 -16.96
CA ILE A 66 -45.01 8.26 -17.79
C ILE A 66 -46.28 8.04 -16.97
N LYS A 67 -46.17 7.46 -15.77
CA LYS A 67 -47.32 7.26 -14.87
C LYS A 67 -48.02 8.59 -14.54
N LEU A 68 -47.26 9.66 -14.32
CA LEU A 68 -47.81 10.99 -14.07
C LEU A 68 -48.48 11.58 -15.31
N ALA A 69 -47.85 11.45 -16.49
CA ALA A 69 -48.42 11.93 -17.75
C ALA A 69 -49.76 11.25 -18.06
N ILE A 70 -49.85 9.94 -17.87
CA ILE A 70 -51.10 9.17 -18.05
C ILE A 70 -52.18 9.62 -17.06
N ARG A 71 -51.83 9.82 -15.78
CA ARG A 71 -52.78 10.28 -14.74
C ARG A 71 -53.34 11.68 -15.01
N ASN A 72 -52.53 12.55 -15.60
CA ASN A 72 -52.90 13.94 -15.87
C ASN A 72 -53.51 14.15 -17.26
N ALA A 73 -53.57 13.12 -18.10
CA ALA A 73 -54.12 13.22 -19.44
C ALA A 73 -55.63 13.47 -19.39
N ALA A 74 -56.11 14.43 -20.18
CA ALA A 74 -57.53 14.66 -20.36
C ALA A 74 -58.18 13.47 -21.10
N PRO A 75 -59.49 13.22 -20.91
CA PRO A 75 -60.21 12.22 -21.68
C PRO A 75 -60.02 12.48 -23.19
N MET A 76 -59.61 11.46 -23.93
CA MET A 76 -59.33 11.49 -25.38
C MET A 76 -58.06 12.22 -25.85
N GLN A 77 -57.13 12.55 -24.94
CA GLN A 77 -55.81 13.07 -25.31
C GLN A 77 -54.71 12.01 -25.10
N GLU A 78 -53.79 11.90 -26.05
CA GLU A 78 -52.60 11.07 -25.85
C GLU A 78 -51.70 11.67 -24.76
N PRO A 79 -51.25 10.87 -23.78
CA PRO A 79 -50.33 11.34 -22.77
C PRO A 79 -48.97 11.67 -23.41
N LEU A 80 -48.49 12.89 -23.20
CA LEU A 80 -47.19 13.35 -23.69
C LEU A 80 -46.18 13.42 -22.54
N LEU A 81 -44.97 12.95 -22.83
CA LEU A 81 -43.80 13.10 -21.99
C LEU A 81 -42.97 14.29 -22.50
N GLU A 82 -42.62 15.21 -21.60
CA GLU A 82 -41.71 16.32 -21.90
C GLU A 82 -40.30 15.99 -21.38
N CYS A 83 -39.29 16.13 -22.23
CA CYS A 83 -37.89 15.94 -21.83
C CYS A 83 -37.44 17.03 -20.85
N ALA A 84 -36.95 16.66 -19.67
CA ALA A 84 -36.49 17.60 -18.66
C ALA A 84 -35.28 18.46 -19.08
N LEU A 85 -34.55 18.06 -20.12
CA LEU A 85 -33.37 18.78 -20.60
C LEU A 85 -33.68 19.74 -21.76
N CYS A 86 -34.49 19.32 -22.74
CA CYS A 86 -34.71 20.08 -23.97
C CYS A 86 -36.18 20.37 -24.28
N ARG A 87 -37.11 19.90 -23.44
CA ARG A 87 -38.56 20.09 -23.58
C ARG A 87 -39.20 19.45 -24.82
N ALA A 88 -38.45 18.65 -25.58
CA ALA A 88 -38.99 17.86 -26.67
C ALA A 88 -40.10 16.93 -26.15
N GLN A 89 -41.23 16.91 -26.83
CA GLN A 89 -42.36 16.05 -26.51
C GLN A 89 -42.19 14.67 -27.15
N THR A 90 -42.54 13.63 -26.41
CA THR A 90 -42.55 12.24 -26.88
C THR A 90 -43.84 11.59 -26.39
N SER A 91 -44.47 10.73 -27.19
CA SER A 91 -45.66 10.00 -26.72
C SER A 91 -45.29 9.07 -25.56
N ALA A 92 -46.06 9.12 -24.47
CA ALA A 92 -45.82 8.29 -23.29
C ALA A 92 -46.19 6.81 -23.51
N ASN A 93 -46.82 6.49 -24.66
CA ASN A 93 -47.18 5.14 -25.05
C ASN A 93 -46.05 4.40 -25.80
N LEU A 94 -44.97 5.10 -26.17
CA LEU A 94 -43.84 4.48 -26.86
C LEU A 94 -43.05 3.54 -25.94
N PRO A 95 -42.63 2.36 -26.43
CA PRO A 95 -41.70 1.50 -25.70
C PRO A 95 -40.42 2.25 -25.33
N LEU A 96 -39.94 2.06 -24.11
CA LEU A 96 -38.67 2.65 -23.66
C LEU A 96 -37.50 1.95 -24.36
N VAL A 97 -36.78 2.70 -25.18
CA VAL A 97 -35.51 2.26 -25.76
C VAL A 97 -34.41 2.41 -24.71
N ARG A 98 -33.49 1.45 -24.64
CA ARG A 98 -32.37 1.43 -23.71
C ARG A 98 -31.09 1.93 -24.40
N ASN A 99 -30.28 2.71 -23.70
CA ASN A 99 -28.98 3.17 -24.17
C ASN A 99 -27.85 2.27 -23.64
N PHE A 100 -27.54 1.21 -24.38
CA PHE A 100 -26.50 0.24 -24.00
C PHE A 100 -25.07 0.80 -24.11
N ALA A 101 -24.85 1.91 -24.84
CA ALA A 101 -23.53 2.52 -24.91
C ALA A 101 -23.09 3.09 -23.55
N ILE A 102 -24.03 3.70 -22.80
CA ILE A 102 -23.75 4.18 -21.43
C ILE A 102 -23.45 3.01 -20.49
N GLU A 103 -24.16 1.89 -20.63
CA GLU A 103 -23.90 0.68 -19.84
C GLU A 103 -22.50 0.11 -20.09
N ALA A 104 -22.09 0.02 -21.36
CA ALA A 104 -20.74 -0.43 -21.72
C ALA A 104 -19.65 0.50 -21.14
N ILE A 105 -19.87 1.83 -21.17
CA ILE A 105 -18.95 2.80 -20.56
C ILE A 105 -18.82 2.55 -19.05
N LEU A 106 -19.94 2.35 -18.34
CA LEU A 106 -19.94 2.09 -16.90
C LEU A 106 -19.23 0.77 -16.55
N GLN A 107 -19.50 -0.30 -17.30
CA GLN A 107 -18.84 -1.60 -17.11
C GLN A 107 -17.32 -1.51 -17.29
N SER A 108 -16.86 -0.75 -18.30
CA SER A 108 -15.41 -0.55 -18.51
C SER A 108 -14.70 0.14 -17.34
N SER A 109 -15.45 0.93 -16.55
CA SER A 109 -14.92 1.58 -15.36
C SER A 109 -14.83 0.64 -14.15
N ASP A 110 -15.75 -0.32 -14.01
CA ASP A 110 -15.72 -1.32 -12.94
C ASP A 110 -14.58 -2.33 -13.14
N ASP A 111 -14.33 -2.76 -14.38
CA ASP A 111 -13.22 -3.66 -14.71
C ASP A 111 -11.86 -3.05 -14.33
N SER A 112 -11.69 -1.74 -14.57
CA SER A 112 -10.50 -1.00 -14.18
C SER A 112 -10.28 -0.95 -12.65
N LEU A 113 -11.36 -0.97 -11.86
CA LEU A 113 -11.28 -0.98 -10.40
C LEU A 113 -10.87 -2.36 -9.87
N HIS A 114 -11.33 -3.44 -10.51
CA HIS A 114 -10.92 -4.80 -10.14
C HIS A 114 -9.42 -5.04 -10.37
N GLU A 115 -8.88 -4.54 -11.50
CA GLU A 115 -7.44 -4.63 -11.77
C GLU A 115 -6.60 -3.81 -10.78
N ALA A 116 -7.02 -2.57 -10.47
CA ALA A 116 -6.32 -1.71 -9.52
C ALA A 116 -6.33 -2.26 -8.08
N ASN A 117 -7.44 -2.88 -7.66
CA ASN A 117 -7.53 -3.50 -6.33
C ASN A 117 -6.65 -4.74 -6.21
N ALA A 118 -6.59 -5.57 -7.26
CA ALA A 118 -5.71 -6.74 -7.28
C ALA A 118 -4.23 -6.36 -7.18
N GLU A 119 -3.80 -5.30 -7.88
CA GLU A 119 -2.44 -4.79 -7.81
C GLU A 119 -2.12 -4.22 -6.41
N SER A 120 -3.07 -3.50 -5.80
CA SER A 120 -2.93 -2.98 -4.43
C SER A 120 -2.78 -4.09 -3.37
N ASP A 121 -3.55 -5.17 -3.47
CA ASP A 121 -3.48 -6.30 -2.55
C ASP A 121 -2.15 -7.05 -2.64
N GLU A 122 -1.60 -7.20 -3.86
CA GLU A 122 -0.29 -7.81 -4.07
C GLU A 122 0.83 -6.95 -3.46
N ILE A 123 0.79 -5.63 -3.67
CA ILE A 123 1.73 -4.66 -3.07
C ILE A 123 1.68 -4.74 -1.53
N GLN A 124 0.49 -4.80 -0.93
CA GLN A 124 0.29 -4.96 0.51
C GLN A 124 0.95 -6.25 1.03
N GLY A 125 0.83 -7.36 0.28
CA GLY A 125 1.46 -8.65 0.61
C GLY A 125 2.99 -8.58 0.63
N TYR A 126 3.60 -7.90 -0.35
CA TYR A 126 5.06 -7.68 -0.38
C TYR A 126 5.53 -6.81 0.78
N GLN A 127 4.79 -5.77 1.16
CA GLN A 127 5.14 -4.89 2.29
C GLN A 127 5.23 -5.65 3.62
N LEU A 128 4.25 -6.51 3.92
CA LEU A 128 4.27 -7.34 5.14
C LEU A 128 5.48 -8.29 5.16
N THR A 129 5.85 -8.82 4.00
CA THR A 129 7.00 -9.71 3.85
C THR A 129 8.32 -8.95 4.09
N ILE A 130 8.45 -7.75 3.53
CA ILE A 130 9.62 -6.88 3.74
C ILE A 130 9.80 -6.55 5.22
N GLU A 131 8.71 -6.20 5.93
CA GLU A 131 8.79 -5.89 7.37
C GLU A 131 9.23 -7.08 8.22
N ARG A 132 8.79 -8.30 7.88
CA ARG A 132 9.29 -9.53 8.52
C ARG A 132 10.79 -9.71 8.30
N TYR A 133 11.28 -9.50 7.07
CA TYR A 133 12.71 -9.60 6.78
C TYR A 133 13.54 -8.53 7.51
N LYS A 134 13.04 -7.29 7.60
CA LYS A 134 13.69 -6.22 8.38
C LYS A 134 13.79 -6.57 9.85
N SER A 135 12.70 -7.07 10.44
CA SER A 135 12.69 -7.53 11.84
C SER A 135 13.71 -8.64 12.06
N LYS A 136 13.75 -9.63 11.17
CA LYS A 136 14.74 -10.72 11.24
C LYS A 136 16.17 -10.23 11.10
N LEU A 137 16.41 -9.24 10.23
CA LEU A 137 17.73 -8.65 10.05
C LEU A 137 18.22 -7.99 11.34
N SER A 138 17.37 -7.20 12.00
CA SER A 138 17.66 -6.57 13.29
C SER A 138 17.97 -7.58 14.41
N GLU A 139 17.20 -8.68 14.49
CA GLU A 139 17.48 -9.77 15.43
C GLU A 139 18.86 -10.39 15.18
N LEU A 140 19.17 -10.70 13.92
CA LEU A 140 20.46 -11.31 13.54
C LEU A 140 21.64 -10.37 13.82
N GLU A 141 21.48 -9.08 13.60
CA GLU A 141 22.50 -8.08 13.96
C GLU A 141 22.75 -8.06 15.47
N THR A 142 21.69 -8.10 16.27
CA THR A 142 21.79 -8.16 17.73
C THR A 142 22.53 -9.42 18.19
N ILE A 143 22.18 -10.57 17.63
CA ILE A 143 22.84 -11.86 17.92
C ILE A 143 24.32 -11.82 17.49
N LYS A 144 24.62 -11.23 16.33
CA LYS A 144 26.00 -11.09 15.86
C LYS A 144 26.85 -10.28 16.85
N TYR A 145 26.34 -9.16 17.36
CA TYR A 145 27.07 -8.34 18.32
C TYR A 145 27.33 -9.09 19.65
N SER A 146 26.33 -9.82 20.17
CA SER A 146 26.49 -10.58 21.41
C SER A 146 27.54 -11.69 21.27
N LEU A 147 27.52 -12.44 20.16
CA LEU A 147 28.53 -13.45 19.86
C LEU A 147 29.92 -12.87 19.71
N GLN A 148 30.06 -11.70 19.08
CA GLN A 148 31.35 -11.02 18.96
C GLN A 148 31.92 -10.62 20.33
N GLU A 149 31.08 -10.14 21.25
CA GLU A 149 31.49 -9.82 22.61
C GLU A 149 31.92 -11.07 23.37
N GLU A 150 31.17 -12.16 23.25
CA GLU A 150 31.50 -13.44 23.89
C GLU A 150 32.83 -14.00 23.37
N LEU A 151 33.05 -13.99 22.05
CA LEU A 151 34.33 -14.37 21.44
C LEU A 151 35.49 -13.51 21.95
N ALA A 152 35.29 -12.20 22.14
CA ALA A 152 36.32 -11.31 22.70
C ALA A 152 36.68 -11.68 24.15
N LYS A 153 35.70 -12.08 24.96
CA LYS A 153 35.92 -12.58 26.34
C LYS A 153 36.72 -13.88 26.33
N TYR A 154 36.32 -14.86 25.51
CA TYR A 154 37.05 -16.13 25.38
C TYR A 154 38.48 -15.93 24.89
N ARG A 155 38.68 -15.08 23.89
CA ARG A 155 40.02 -14.73 23.37
C ARG A 155 40.90 -14.11 24.45
N SER A 156 40.35 -13.24 25.28
CA SER A 156 41.09 -12.61 26.40
C SER A 156 41.48 -13.63 27.47
N LYS A 157 40.58 -14.55 27.84
CA LYS A 157 40.89 -15.65 28.76
C LYS A 157 42.00 -16.54 28.22
N LEU A 158 41.91 -16.94 26.95
CA LEU A 158 42.94 -17.74 26.29
C LEU A 158 44.30 -17.04 26.28
N LYS A 159 44.34 -15.73 26.02
CA LYS A 159 45.59 -14.95 26.11
C LYS A 159 46.23 -15.04 27.50
N ILE A 160 45.44 -14.87 28.57
CA ILE A 160 45.95 -14.96 29.95
C ILE A 160 46.51 -16.36 30.22
N VAL A 161 45.77 -17.40 29.83
CA VAL A 161 46.21 -18.79 30.00
C VAL A 161 47.54 -19.03 29.28
N VAL A 162 47.66 -18.59 28.02
CA VAL A 162 48.91 -18.70 27.25
C VAL A 162 50.06 -17.94 27.95
N LEU A 163 49.82 -16.71 28.42
CA LEU A 163 50.84 -15.93 29.14
C LEU A 163 51.33 -16.66 30.41
N ILE A 164 50.41 -17.20 31.22
CA ILE A 164 50.76 -17.98 32.42
C ILE A 164 51.60 -19.20 32.03
N PHE A 165 51.16 -19.99 31.04
CA PHE A 165 51.89 -21.18 30.62
C PHE A 165 53.29 -20.84 30.07
N THR A 166 53.42 -19.78 29.26
CA THR A 166 54.72 -19.34 28.76
C THR A 166 55.65 -18.87 29.88
N GLY A 167 55.12 -18.16 30.89
CA GLY A 167 55.87 -17.74 32.06
C GLY A 167 56.35 -18.91 32.92
N ILE A 168 55.47 -19.86 33.23
CA ILE A 168 55.81 -21.09 33.97
C ILE A 168 56.88 -21.88 33.22
N PHE A 169 56.70 -22.08 31.91
CA PHE A 169 57.65 -22.83 31.09
C PHE A 169 59.03 -22.16 31.04
N LYS A 170 59.07 -20.82 30.96
CA LYS A 170 60.33 -20.06 31.03
C LYS A 170 61.01 -20.22 32.39
N ALA A 171 60.26 -20.04 33.49
CA ALA A 171 60.79 -20.20 34.85
C ALA A 171 61.33 -21.62 35.08
N TRP A 172 60.65 -22.65 34.56
CA TRP A 172 61.10 -24.04 34.64
C TRP A 172 62.42 -24.30 33.90
N LYS A 173 62.68 -23.58 32.80
CA LYS A 173 63.96 -23.69 32.07
C LYS A 173 65.13 -23.00 32.77
N GLU A 174 64.85 -21.96 33.55
CA GLU A 174 65.86 -21.09 34.15
C GLU A 174 66.16 -21.45 35.62
N ILE A 175 65.38 -22.34 36.25
CA ILE A 175 65.57 -22.73 37.65
C ILE A 175 66.79 -23.65 37.82
N SER A 176 67.66 -23.37 38.80
CA SER A 176 68.79 -24.25 39.11
C SER A 176 68.36 -25.47 39.94
N VAL A 177 69.16 -26.54 39.86
CA VAL A 177 68.91 -27.79 40.58
C VAL A 177 68.99 -27.57 42.10
N GLU A 178 69.87 -26.70 42.57
CA GLU A 178 70.01 -26.36 43.99
C GLU A 178 68.77 -25.62 44.51
N THR A 179 68.24 -24.68 43.72
CA THR A 179 67.01 -23.97 44.07
C THR A 179 65.80 -24.91 44.09
N LEU A 180 65.70 -25.82 43.11
CA LEU A 180 64.67 -26.87 43.11
C LEU A 180 64.77 -27.78 44.35
N ALA A 181 65.98 -28.21 44.70
CA ALA A 181 66.22 -29.04 45.87
C ALA A 181 65.81 -28.33 47.17
N GLN A 182 66.12 -27.04 47.31
CA GLN A 182 65.68 -26.24 48.45
C GLN A 182 64.15 -26.07 48.52
N ILE A 183 63.50 -25.87 47.38
CA ILE A 183 62.03 -25.79 47.32
C ILE A 183 61.42 -27.11 47.77
N MET A 184 61.89 -28.24 47.23
CA MET A 184 61.40 -29.57 47.59
C MET A 184 61.64 -29.90 49.07
N TYR A 185 62.80 -29.52 49.61
CA TYR A 185 63.15 -29.73 51.01
C TYR A 185 62.26 -28.93 51.97
N ASN A 186 61.92 -27.69 51.60
CA ASN A 186 61.12 -26.80 52.44
C ASN A 186 59.61 -26.94 52.22
N PHE A 187 59.17 -27.60 51.14
CA PHE A 187 57.76 -27.75 50.78
C PHE A 187 56.92 -28.47 51.85
N PRO A 188 57.34 -29.62 52.43
CA PRO A 188 56.56 -30.29 53.47
C PRO A 188 56.37 -29.43 54.72
N LYS A 189 57.39 -28.63 55.08
CA LYS A 189 57.33 -27.71 56.23
C LYS A 189 56.33 -26.60 55.98
N ARG A 190 56.37 -25.99 54.79
CA ARG A 190 55.42 -24.95 54.38
C ARG A 190 54.00 -25.47 54.27
N LEU A 191 53.80 -26.66 53.71
CA LEU A 191 52.49 -27.30 53.58
C LEU A 191 51.88 -27.58 54.96
N LYS A 192 52.69 -28.11 55.89
CA LYS A 192 52.28 -28.33 57.28
C LYS A 192 51.86 -27.03 57.97
N SER A 193 52.66 -25.96 57.84
CA SER A 193 52.30 -24.64 58.36
C SER A 193 51.00 -24.07 57.76
N CYS A 194 50.72 -24.29 56.47
CA CYS A 194 49.47 -23.87 55.85
C CYS A 194 48.26 -24.67 56.32
N MET A 195 48.42 -25.96 56.61
CA MET A 195 47.34 -26.81 57.14
C MET A 195 47.04 -26.53 58.60
N GLU A 196 48.05 -26.14 59.39
CA GLU A 196 47.92 -25.83 60.82
C GLU A 196 47.46 -24.38 61.07
N ALA A 197 47.73 -23.46 60.14
CA ALA A 197 47.22 -22.09 60.20
C ALA A 197 45.74 -22.03 59.74
N GLN A 198 44.79 -22.09 60.69
CA GLN A 198 43.42 -21.64 60.42
C GLN A 198 43.43 -20.12 60.16
N GLY A 199 43.48 -19.74 58.87
CA GLY A 199 43.22 -18.38 58.40
C GLY A 199 44.28 -17.33 58.78
N GLY A 200 45.45 -17.37 58.16
CA GLY A 200 46.44 -16.28 58.22
C GLY A 200 46.47 -15.46 56.93
N HIS A 201 46.24 -14.15 57.04
CA HIS A 201 46.40 -13.15 55.96
C HIS A 201 47.81 -13.21 55.35
N PHE A 202 47.89 -13.24 54.02
CA PHE A 202 49.13 -12.91 53.29
C PHE A 202 49.17 -11.39 53.12
N GLY A 203 49.92 -10.71 54.00
CA GLY A 203 50.38 -9.34 53.80
C GLY A 203 51.79 -9.34 53.23
#